data_AF-A0A7W0EQH5-F1
#
_entry.id   AF-A0A7W0EQH5-F1
#
_cell.length_a   1.000
_cell.length_b   1.000
_cell.length_c   1.000
_cell.angle_alpha   90.00
_cell.angle_beta   90.00
_cell.angle_gamma   90.00
#
_symmetry.space_group_name_H-M   'P 1'
#
loop_
_entity.id
_entity.type
_entity.pdbx_description
1 polymer ?
#
loop_
_entity_poly.entity_id
_entity_poly.type
_entity_poly.pdbx_seq_one_letter_code
_entity_poly.pdbx_strand_id
1 'polypeptide(L)'
;MQNSDIQNINLGHRQLSFGFENKLSQEQNAVMECLADQIKQHGHVVLSEFVPYVKGTQGLSEFKILQYIFWIAQDFKIQFRINNKNLDPFKAKKFLLKPIELSEQILIIAVKTVDDSVFQGAMNLYLKISEEKNIDDCDQYELGCFLAKKIRIWQNSFQSYKPSAQKKYFPGAKEIDRWLCFIEDISTKQDSFSLISAFYDNSAQILKLYAQEKNLSEFYTKHHDFWTTLIKSVEEFSENVPELNKNNEASADFDRLKQILSSPAPYDMISEAYELLEKVRAFNDVIVKEKTDRCRIDALFELNQMIEKMKSFLDTHNAGMDLRNRALYSLRQIKTRVEKAESINAVNLCVNDAEYMLDTFLEKMAKL
;
A
#
# COMPACT_ATOMS: atom_id res chain seq x y z
N MET A 1 -47.37 -14.33 -21.29
CA MET A 1 -46.20 -13.65 -21.91
C MET A 1 -45.47 -14.63 -22.81
N GLN A 2 -44.87 -14.20 -23.92
CA GLN A 2 -43.92 -15.05 -24.66
C GLN A 2 -42.57 -15.01 -23.92
N ASN A 3 -41.85 -16.13 -23.89
CA ASN A 3 -40.55 -16.27 -23.20
C ASN A 3 -39.49 -15.23 -23.64
N SER A 4 -39.68 -14.61 -24.82
CA SER A 4 -38.83 -13.56 -25.38
C SER A 4 -38.89 -12.24 -24.60
N ASP A 5 -40.03 -11.89 -23.99
CA ASP A 5 -40.20 -10.59 -23.33
C ASP A 5 -39.47 -10.55 -21.99
N ILE A 6 -39.38 -11.69 -21.30
CA ILE A 6 -38.67 -11.84 -20.02
C ILE A 6 -37.16 -11.69 -20.20
N GLN A 7 -36.61 -12.13 -21.34
CA GLN A 7 -35.17 -12.03 -21.62
C GLN A 7 -34.68 -10.60 -21.87
N ASN A 8 -35.60 -9.64 -22.10
CA ASN A 8 -35.28 -8.26 -22.47
C ASN A 8 -35.23 -7.28 -21.28
N ILE A 9 -35.22 -7.76 -20.02
CA ILE A 9 -34.98 -6.87 -18.88
C ILE A 9 -33.58 -6.26 -19.03
N ASN A 10 -33.52 -4.97 -19.38
CA ASN A 10 -32.29 -4.28 -19.76
C ASN A 10 -31.36 -4.09 -18.56
N LEU A 11 -30.07 -4.34 -18.80
CA LEU A 11 -29.03 -4.48 -17.76
C LEU A 11 -27.99 -3.36 -17.69
N GLY A 12 -28.15 -2.30 -18.48
CA GLY A 12 -27.20 -1.18 -18.49
C GLY A 12 -27.49 -0.13 -17.42
N HIS A 13 -26.50 0.72 -17.13
CA HIS A 13 -26.77 2.10 -16.69
C HIS A 13 -27.83 2.70 -17.61
N ARG A 14 -28.73 3.57 -17.08
CA ARG A 14 -29.74 4.33 -17.85
C ARG A 14 -29.17 4.61 -19.25
N GLN A 15 -29.60 3.88 -20.28
CA GLN A 15 -29.27 4.27 -21.64
C GLN A 15 -29.93 5.62 -21.83
N LEU A 16 -29.13 6.65 -22.13
CA LEU A 16 -29.57 8.02 -22.39
C LEU A 16 -30.68 8.00 -23.45
N SER A 17 -31.94 7.97 -23.01
CA SER A 17 -33.12 8.03 -23.85
C SER A 17 -33.59 9.48 -23.89
N PHE A 18 -33.02 10.26 -24.81
CA PHE A 18 -33.42 11.64 -25.07
C PHE A 18 -34.92 11.71 -25.42
N GLY A 19 -35.71 12.37 -24.57
CA GLY A 19 -37.11 12.71 -24.83
C GLY A 19 -38.19 11.81 -24.21
N PHE A 20 -37.83 10.74 -23.49
CA PHE A 20 -38.79 9.85 -22.79
C PHE A 20 -38.79 9.99 -21.25
N GLU A 21 -37.96 10.87 -20.70
CA GLU A 21 -37.70 11.00 -19.25
C GLU A 21 -38.96 11.32 -18.42
N ASN A 22 -39.85 12.20 -18.91
CA ASN A 22 -41.04 12.57 -18.15
C ASN A 22 -42.03 11.41 -17.95
N LYS A 23 -42.19 10.53 -18.94
CA LYS A 23 -43.18 9.44 -18.89
C LYS A 23 -42.64 8.19 -18.17
N LEU A 24 -41.37 7.87 -18.37
CA LEU A 24 -40.65 6.83 -17.62
C LEU A 24 -40.59 7.16 -16.13
N SER A 25 -40.31 8.43 -15.78
CA SER A 25 -40.33 8.88 -14.39
C SER A 25 -41.74 8.83 -13.78
N GLN A 26 -42.80 9.17 -14.53
CA GLN A 26 -44.18 9.10 -14.04
C GLN A 26 -44.66 7.66 -13.80
N GLU A 27 -44.42 6.76 -14.76
CA GLU A 27 -44.80 5.35 -14.60
C GLU A 27 -44.01 4.68 -13.46
N GLN A 28 -42.71 4.97 -13.34
CA GLN A 28 -41.89 4.47 -12.23
C GLN A 28 -42.36 5.04 -10.88
N ASN A 29 -42.69 6.34 -10.81
CA ASN A 29 -43.22 6.96 -9.60
C ASN A 29 -44.57 6.36 -9.20
N ALA A 30 -45.45 6.06 -10.15
CA ALA A 30 -46.73 5.40 -9.86
C ALA A 30 -46.53 3.98 -9.29
N VAL A 31 -45.56 3.22 -9.82
CA VAL A 31 -45.18 1.91 -9.25
C VAL A 31 -44.61 2.07 -7.84
N MET A 32 -43.78 3.10 -7.62
CA MET A 32 -43.24 3.43 -6.29
C MET A 32 -44.31 3.80 -5.28
N GLU A 33 -45.29 4.62 -5.66
CA GLU A 33 -46.42 5.00 -4.81
C GLU A 33 -47.26 3.77 -4.44
N CYS A 34 -47.55 2.91 -5.43
CA CYS A 34 -48.24 1.64 -5.19
C CYS A 34 -47.46 0.73 -4.22
N LEU A 35 -46.13 0.64 -4.36
CA LEU A 35 -45.28 -0.09 -3.43
C LEU A 35 -45.34 0.52 -2.02
N ALA A 36 -45.18 1.84 -1.91
CA ALA A 36 -45.18 2.54 -0.64
C ALA A 36 -46.51 2.36 0.11
N ASP A 37 -47.64 2.45 -0.58
CA ASP A 37 -48.97 2.24 -0.01
C ASP A 37 -49.15 0.82 0.50
N GLN A 38 -48.78 -0.18 -0.31
CA GLN A 38 -48.91 -1.59 0.08
C GLN A 38 -47.97 -1.94 1.24
N ILE A 39 -46.73 -1.46 1.23
CA ILE A 39 -45.79 -1.63 2.35
C ILE A 39 -46.31 -0.94 3.61
N LYS A 40 -46.92 0.24 3.51
CA LYS A 40 -47.50 0.95 4.65
C LYS A 40 -48.70 0.21 5.25
N GLN A 41 -49.53 -0.40 4.42
CA GLN A 41 -50.72 -1.15 4.86
C GLN A 41 -50.38 -2.53 5.43
N HIS A 42 -49.40 -3.23 4.85
CA HIS A 42 -49.15 -4.65 5.13
C HIS A 42 -47.75 -4.95 5.69
N GLY A 43 -46.88 -3.95 5.79
CA GLY A 43 -45.48 -4.06 6.24
C GLY A 43 -44.53 -4.69 5.21
N HIS A 44 -45.07 -5.33 4.17
CA HIS A 44 -44.37 -6.00 3.08
C HIS A 44 -45.30 -6.14 1.88
N VAL A 45 -44.73 -6.52 0.73
CA VAL A 45 -45.45 -6.74 -0.51
C VAL A 45 -45.06 -8.08 -1.10
N VAL A 46 -46.02 -8.95 -1.40
CA VAL A 46 -45.75 -10.21 -2.10
C VAL A 46 -45.67 -9.93 -3.60
N LEU A 47 -44.56 -10.28 -4.24
CA LEU A 47 -44.31 -9.92 -5.64
C LEU A 47 -45.40 -10.48 -6.59
N SER A 48 -45.85 -11.71 -6.37
CA SER A 48 -46.87 -12.37 -7.20
C SER A 48 -48.24 -11.71 -7.12
N GLU A 49 -48.55 -11.02 -6.02
CA GLU A 49 -49.82 -10.30 -5.80
C GLU A 49 -49.72 -8.85 -6.29
N PHE A 50 -48.54 -8.25 -6.13
CA PHE A 50 -48.27 -6.86 -6.47
C PHE A 50 -48.36 -6.56 -7.96
N VAL A 51 -47.82 -7.46 -8.79
CA VAL A 51 -47.82 -7.25 -10.25
C VAL A 51 -49.24 -7.22 -10.83
N PRO A 52 -50.14 -8.17 -10.51
CA PRO A 52 -51.57 -8.06 -10.85
C PRO A 52 -52.24 -6.79 -10.32
N TYR A 53 -51.93 -6.37 -9.09
CA TYR A 53 -52.48 -5.16 -8.49
C TYR A 53 -52.13 -3.91 -9.30
N VAL A 54 -50.84 -3.68 -9.59
CA VAL A 54 -50.39 -2.52 -10.38
C VAL A 54 -50.91 -2.57 -11.81
N LYS A 55 -51.02 -3.76 -12.40
CA LYS A 55 -51.61 -3.93 -13.74
C LYS A 55 -53.09 -3.49 -13.75
N GLY A 56 -53.84 -3.81 -12.70
CA GLY A 56 -55.25 -3.42 -12.56
C GLY A 56 -55.46 -1.93 -12.27
N THR A 57 -54.56 -1.30 -11.50
CA THR A 57 -54.70 0.11 -11.07
C THR A 57 -54.06 1.10 -12.04
N GLN A 58 -52.87 0.78 -12.56
CA GLN A 58 -52.07 1.68 -13.40
C GLN A 58 -52.07 1.30 -14.89
N GLY A 59 -52.67 0.16 -15.26
CA GLY A 59 -52.74 -0.29 -16.66
C GLY A 59 -51.38 -0.64 -17.28
N LEU A 60 -50.33 -0.77 -16.48
CA LEU A 60 -48.98 -1.08 -16.94
C LEU A 60 -48.84 -2.55 -17.32
N SER A 61 -47.97 -2.84 -18.30
CA SER A 61 -47.64 -4.22 -18.63
C SER A 61 -46.80 -4.86 -17.53
N GLU A 62 -46.97 -6.17 -17.35
CA GLU A 62 -46.19 -6.97 -16.39
C GLU A 62 -44.68 -6.76 -16.55
N PHE A 63 -44.19 -6.78 -17.79
CA PHE A 63 -42.79 -6.50 -18.10
C PHE A 63 -42.32 -5.13 -17.57
N LYS A 64 -43.09 -4.06 -17.81
CA LYS A 64 -42.74 -2.73 -17.32
C LYS A 64 -42.72 -2.67 -15.79
N ILE A 65 -43.71 -3.28 -15.14
CA ILE A 65 -43.79 -3.33 -13.67
C ILE A 65 -42.55 -4.04 -13.10
N LEU A 66 -42.17 -5.20 -13.65
CA LEU A 66 -40.98 -5.94 -13.24
C LEU A 66 -39.69 -5.16 -13.51
N GLN A 67 -39.59 -4.46 -14.64
CA GLN A 67 -38.47 -3.58 -14.97
C GLN A 67 -38.34 -2.43 -13.95
N TYR A 68 -39.45 -1.77 -13.61
CA TYR A 68 -39.46 -0.70 -12.62
C TYR A 68 -39.13 -1.21 -11.22
N ILE A 69 -39.70 -2.33 -10.78
CA ILE A 69 -39.36 -2.99 -9.51
C ILE A 69 -37.86 -3.34 -9.46
N PHE A 70 -37.30 -3.86 -10.57
CA PHE A 70 -35.87 -4.13 -10.66
C PHE A 70 -35.02 -2.86 -10.51
N TRP A 71 -35.36 -1.77 -11.20
CA TRP A 71 -34.66 -0.50 -11.08
C TRP A 71 -34.80 0.12 -9.69
N ILE A 72 -36.00 0.10 -9.12
CA ILE A 72 -36.28 0.58 -7.76
C ILE A 72 -35.44 -0.19 -6.72
N ALA A 73 -35.28 -1.50 -6.90
CA ALA A 73 -34.42 -2.32 -6.06
C ALA A 73 -32.93 -2.09 -6.30
N GLN A 74 -32.53 -1.78 -7.55
CA GLN A 74 -31.16 -1.40 -7.89
C GLN A 74 -30.78 -0.01 -7.33
N ASP A 75 -31.77 0.86 -7.15
CA ASP A 75 -31.68 2.13 -6.41
C ASP A 75 -31.84 1.93 -4.89
N PHE A 76 -31.94 0.68 -4.41
CA PHE A 76 -32.09 0.29 -2.99
C PHE A 76 -33.22 1.03 -2.27
N LYS A 77 -34.29 1.40 -2.98
CA LYS A 77 -35.50 1.93 -2.34
C LYS A 77 -36.35 0.80 -1.74
N ILE A 78 -36.15 -0.42 -2.24
CA ILE A 78 -36.77 -1.65 -1.73
C ILE A 78 -35.74 -2.78 -1.61
N GLN A 79 -36.01 -3.73 -0.71
CA GLN A 79 -35.25 -4.97 -0.55
C GLN A 79 -36.14 -6.17 -0.85
N PHE A 80 -35.58 -7.19 -1.49
CA PHE A 80 -36.25 -8.48 -1.65
C PHE A 80 -35.90 -9.42 -0.50
N ARG A 81 -36.87 -10.20 -0.03
CA ARG A 81 -36.69 -11.28 0.94
C ARG A 81 -37.32 -12.57 0.43
N ILE A 82 -36.65 -13.69 0.70
CA ILE A 82 -37.23 -15.04 0.63
C ILE A 82 -36.97 -15.72 1.97
N ASN A 83 -37.96 -16.38 2.55
CA ASN A 83 -37.83 -17.10 3.83
C ASN A 83 -37.17 -16.26 4.92
N ASN A 84 -37.56 -14.98 5.00
CA ASN A 84 -37.05 -13.99 5.94
C ASN A 84 -35.55 -13.63 5.81
N LYS A 85 -34.89 -14.02 4.71
CA LYS A 85 -33.51 -13.64 4.38
C LYS A 85 -33.48 -12.63 3.25
N ASN A 86 -32.65 -11.60 3.39
CA ASN A 86 -32.43 -10.61 2.34
C ASN A 86 -31.79 -11.28 1.11
N LEU A 87 -32.32 -10.97 -0.07
CA LEU A 87 -31.77 -11.39 -1.35
C LEU A 87 -30.83 -10.31 -1.88
N ASP A 88 -29.67 -10.74 -2.33
CA ASP A 88 -28.79 -9.93 -3.17
C ASP A 88 -29.52 -9.51 -4.48
N PRO A 89 -29.35 -8.28 -4.97
CA PRO A 89 -30.01 -7.79 -6.19
C PRO A 89 -29.82 -8.66 -7.43
N PHE A 90 -28.65 -9.28 -7.63
CA PHE A 90 -28.41 -10.19 -8.76
C PHE A 90 -29.14 -11.52 -8.60
N LYS A 91 -29.25 -12.02 -7.37
CA LYS A 91 -30.07 -13.21 -7.09
C LYS A 91 -31.55 -12.89 -7.28
N ALA A 92 -32.03 -11.76 -6.76
CA ALA A 92 -33.40 -11.29 -6.95
C ALA A 92 -33.75 -11.16 -8.45
N LYS A 93 -32.84 -10.62 -9.26
CA LYS A 93 -32.99 -10.55 -10.72
C LYS A 93 -33.29 -11.90 -11.36
N LYS A 94 -32.58 -12.98 -10.98
CA LYS A 94 -32.83 -14.32 -11.52
C LYS A 94 -34.24 -14.83 -11.21
N PHE A 95 -34.84 -14.34 -10.13
CA PHE A 95 -36.22 -14.66 -9.78
C PHE A 95 -37.25 -13.78 -10.50
N LEU A 96 -36.95 -12.49 -10.72
CA LEU A 96 -37.79 -11.59 -11.54
C LEU A 96 -37.89 -12.07 -13.00
N LEU A 97 -36.94 -12.89 -13.45
CA LEU A 97 -36.92 -13.52 -14.78
C LEU A 97 -37.71 -14.85 -14.85
N LYS A 98 -38.37 -15.28 -13.77
CA LYS A 98 -39.24 -16.47 -13.78
C LYS A 98 -40.70 -16.03 -13.94
N PRO A 99 -41.60 -16.93 -14.38
CA PRO A 99 -43.04 -16.69 -14.35
C PRO A 99 -43.48 -16.14 -12.98
N ILE A 100 -44.30 -15.09 -12.99
CA ILE A 100 -44.67 -14.33 -11.80
C ILE A 100 -45.39 -15.19 -10.75
N GLU A 101 -46.11 -16.22 -11.19
CA GLU A 101 -46.81 -17.19 -10.35
C GLU A 101 -45.85 -18.01 -9.49
N LEU A 102 -44.57 -18.10 -9.86
CA LEU A 102 -43.53 -18.81 -9.09
C LEU A 102 -42.83 -17.91 -8.07
N SER A 103 -43.29 -16.67 -7.88
CA SER A 103 -42.67 -15.67 -7.01
C SER A 103 -43.39 -15.41 -5.68
N GLU A 104 -44.33 -16.29 -5.29
CA GLU A 104 -45.11 -16.18 -4.04
C GLU A 104 -44.25 -16.10 -2.77
N GLN A 105 -43.02 -16.62 -2.82
CA GLN A 105 -42.08 -16.59 -1.69
C GLN A 105 -41.28 -15.28 -1.60
N ILE A 106 -41.42 -14.38 -2.58
CA ILE A 106 -40.63 -13.16 -2.71
C ILE A 106 -41.39 -11.99 -2.11
N LEU A 107 -40.86 -11.47 -1.01
CA LEU A 107 -41.36 -10.28 -0.34
C LEU A 107 -40.52 -9.07 -0.75
N ILE A 108 -41.19 -7.97 -1.06
CA ILE A 108 -40.60 -6.64 -1.20
C ILE A 108 -40.86 -5.90 0.11
N ILE A 109 -39.81 -5.34 0.70
CA ILE A 109 -39.88 -4.52 1.92
C ILE A 109 -39.19 -3.18 1.68
N ALA A 110 -39.59 -2.16 2.44
CA ALA A 110 -38.88 -0.88 2.44
C ALA A 110 -37.45 -1.06 2.98
N VAL A 111 -36.50 -0.36 2.37
CA VAL A 111 -35.15 -0.27 2.95
C VAL A 111 -35.23 0.57 4.21
N LYS A 112 -34.62 0.07 5.29
CA LYS A 112 -34.48 0.88 6.50
C LYS A 112 -33.65 2.10 6.15
N THR A 113 -34.10 3.28 6.55
CA THR A 113 -33.34 4.53 6.43
C THR A 113 -32.92 4.97 7.82
N VAL A 114 -31.79 5.68 7.91
CA VAL A 114 -31.43 6.37 9.14
C VAL A 114 -32.20 7.69 9.21
N ASP A 115 -32.33 8.24 10.42
CA ASP A 115 -32.90 9.57 10.61
C ASP A 115 -32.02 10.65 9.96
N ASP A 116 -32.62 11.78 9.59
CA ASP A 116 -31.94 12.87 8.88
C ASP A 116 -30.70 13.37 9.63
N SER A 117 -30.73 13.42 10.97
CA SER A 117 -29.59 13.84 11.78
C SER A 117 -28.37 12.91 11.64
N VAL A 118 -28.61 11.60 11.60
CA VAL A 118 -27.58 10.56 11.42
C VAL A 118 -27.05 10.62 10.00
N PHE A 119 -27.95 10.75 9.02
CA PHE A 119 -27.57 10.89 7.61
C PHE A 119 -26.68 12.11 7.38
N GLN A 120 -27.10 13.29 7.86
CA GLN A 120 -26.32 14.53 7.72
C GLN A 120 -25.00 14.45 8.49
N GLY A 121 -24.98 13.79 9.65
CA GLY A 121 -23.74 13.56 10.40
C GLY A 121 -22.73 12.70 9.63
N ALA A 122 -23.19 11.61 9.03
CA ALA A 122 -22.36 10.73 8.20
C ALA A 122 -21.92 11.41 6.90
N MET A 123 -22.78 12.18 6.26
CA MET A 123 -22.44 12.98 5.06
C MET A 123 -21.33 13.98 5.37
N ASN A 124 -21.48 14.75 6.45
CA ASN A 124 -20.46 15.70 6.90
C ASN A 124 -19.14 15.01 7.25
N LEU A 125 -19.20 13.80 7.83
CA LEU A 125 -18.01 12.99 8.06
C LEU A 125 -17.35 12.58 6.74
N TYR A 126 -18.12 12.09 5.77
CA TYR A 126 -17.62 11.69 4.45
C TYR A 126 -16.90 12.85 3.75
N LEU A 127 -17.51 14.04 3.73
CA LEU A 127 -16.92 15.24 3.12
C LEU A 127 -15.58 15.65 3.77
N LYS A 128 -15.37 15.34 5.05
CA LYS A 128 -14.07 15.61 5.74
C LYS A 128 -12.98 14.62 5.34
N ILE A 129 -13.35 13.36 5.09
CA ILE A 129 -12.41 12.27 4.78
C ILE A 129 -12.23 12.04 3.27
N SER A 130 -13.03 12.71 2.45
CA SER A 130 -13.01 12.62 0.99
C SER A 130 -12.49 13.92 0.37
N GLU A 131 -11.93 13.79 -0.83
CA GLU A 131 -11.57 14.92 -1.70
C GLU A 131 -12.69 15.25 -2.70
N GLU A 132 -13.73 14.40 -2.78
CA GLU A 132 -14.87 14.56 -3.66
C GLU A 132 -15.82 15.66 -3.14
N LYS A 133 -16.06 16.71 -3.94
CA LYS A 133 -16.85 17.90 -3.55
C LYS A 133 -18.27 17.96 -4.12
N ASN A 134 -18.66 17.05 -5.01
CA ASN A 134 -19.94 17.12 -5.72
C ASN A 134 -20.92 16.06 -5.20
N ILE A 135 -21.40 16.21 -3.96
CA ILE A 135 -22.27 15.21 -3.28
C ILE A 135 -23.56 15.87 -2.77
N ASP A 136 -23.85 17.10 -3.17
CA ASP A 136 -24.89 17.93 -2.55
C ASP A 136 -26.32 17.39 -2.71
N ASP A 137 -26.58 16.51 -3.69
CA ASP A 137 -27.89 15.86 -3.95
C ASP A 137 -27.87 14.34 -3.72
N CYS A 138 -26.90 13.82 -2.97
CA CYS A 138 -26.73 12.39 -2.72
C CYS A 138 -27.78 11.85 -1.76
N ASP A 139 -28.37 10.70 -2.09
CA ASP A 139 -29.30 9.99 -1.20
C ASP A 139 -28.57 9.03 -0.23
N GLN A 140 -29.30 8.40 0.70
CA GLN A 140 -28.70 7.49 1.68
C GLN A 140 -28.03 6.27 1.02
N TYR A 141 -28.55 5.79 -0.11
CA TYR A 141 -27.98 4.64 -0.80
C TYR A 141 -26.66 5.03 -1.48
N GLU A 142 -26.65 6.14 -2.20
CA GLU A 142 -25.46 6.69 -2.85
C GLU A 142 -24.37 6.97 -1.81
N LEU A 143 -24.73 7.54 -0.65
CA LEU A 143 -23.80 7.71 0.46
C LEU A 143 -23.24 6.37 0.93
N GLY A 144 -24.10 5.36 1.14
CA GLY A 144 -23.66 4.01 1.49
C GLY A 144 -22.64 3.43 0.49
N CYS A 145 -22.85 3.62 -0.82
CA CYS A 145 -21.89 3.20 -1.84
C CYS A 145 -20.55 3.94 -1.73
N PHE A 146 -20.58 5.26 -1.50
CA PHE A 146 -19.36 6.06 -1.32
C PHE A 146 -18.58 5.63 -0.07
N LEU A 147 -19.27 5.39 1.04
CA LEU A 147 -18.68 4.89 2.28
C LEU A 147 -18.01 3.52 2.06
N ALA A 148 -18.69 2.59 1.38
CA ALA A 148 -18.15 1.27 1.08
C ALA A 148 -16.91 1.35 0.16
N LYS A 149 -16.96 2.21 -0.87
CA LYS A 149 -15.81 2.49 -1.75
C LYS A 149 -14.63 3.01 -0.94
N LYS A 150 -14.85 3.96 -0.03
CA LYS A 150 -13.79 4.55 0.81
C LYS A 150 -13.15 3.51 1.73
N ILE A 151 -13.96 2.66 2.37
CA ILE A 151 -13.44 1.54 3.18
C ILE A 151 -12.54 0.64 2.34
N ARG A 152 -12.97 0.27 1.14
CA ARG A 152 -12.20 -0.61 0.26
C ARG A 152 -10.87 0.03 -0.15
N ILE A 153 -10.85 1.34 -0.42
CA ILE A 153 -9.62 2.08 -0.70
C ILE A 153 -8.67 1.96 0.50
N TRP A 154 -9.14 2.27 1.71
CA TRP A 154 -8.32 2.16 2.91
C TRP A 154 -7.82 0.74 3.17
N GLN A 155 -8.68 -0.26 3.01
CA GLN A 155 -8.32 -1.66 3.17
C GLN A 155 -7.17 -2.04 2.22
N ASN A 156 -7.29 -1.68 0.94
CA ASN A 156 -6.26 -1.95 -0.07
C ASN A 156 -4.95 -1.23 0.25
N SER A 157 -5.01 0.05 0.64
CA SER A 157 -3.83 0.84 1.03
C SER A 157 -3.09 0.17 2.20
N PHE A 158 -3.78 -0.11 3.31
CA PHE A 158 -3.18 -0.74 4.48
C PHE A 158 -2.64 -2.15 4.19
N GLN A 159 -3.35 -2.95 3.38
CA GLN A 159 -2.85 -4.25 2.93
C GLN A 159 -1.57 -4.13 2.10
N SER A 160 -1.46 -3.09 1.25
CA SER A 160 -0.25 -2.86 0.45
C SER A 160 0.97 -2.48 1.30
N TYR A 161 0.75 -1.78 2.42
CA TYR A 161 1.82 -1.33 3.33
C TYR A 161 2.31 -2.45 4.26
N LYS A 162 1.42 -3.37 4.63
CA LYS A 162 1.64 -4.41 5.64
C LYS A 162 2.94 -5.21 5.47
N PRO A 163 3.31 -5.72 4.28
CA PRO A 163 4.55 -6.50 4.11
C PRO A 163 5.82 -5.70 4.41
N SER A 164 5.81 -4.39 4.09
CA SER A 164 6.94 -3.50 4.40
C SER A 164 6.96 -3.13 5.88
N ALA A 165 5.79 -2.84 6.47
CA ALA A 165 5.66 -2.50 7.89
C ALA A 165 6.17 -3.60 8.83
N GLN A 166 6.05 -4.86 8.42
CA GLN A 166 6.54 -6.01 9.21
C GLN A 166 8.07 -6.14 9.22
N LYS A 167 8.78 -5.43 8.35
CA LYS A 167 10.24 -5.42 8.33
C LYS A 167 10.78 -4.60 9.50
N LYS A 168 11.99 -4.95 9.95
CA LYS A 168 12.68 -4.23 11.03
C LYS A 168 12.83 -2.74 10.69
N TYR A 169 12.61 -1.87 11.67
CA TYR A 169 12.70 -0.40 11.58
C TYR A 169 11.70 0.28 10.63
N PHE A 170 10.76 -0.45 10.02
CA PHE A 170 9.62 0.19 9.35
C PHE A 170 8.53 0.54 10.37
N PRO A 171 7.93 1.74 10.29
CA PRO A 171 6.93 2.19 11.25
C PRO A 171 5.55 1.55 11.00
N GLY A 172 4.62 1.78 11.93
CA GLY A 172 3.20 1.57 11.66
C GLY A 172 2.66 0.13 11.67
N ALA A 173 3.46 -0.93 11.88
CA ALA A 173 2.98 -2.31 11.79
C ALA A 173 1.75 -2.61 12.69
N LYS A 174 1.83 -2.23 13.97
CA LYS A 174 0.73 -2.39 14.94
C LYS A 174 -0.49 -1.53 14.60
N GLU A 175 -0.25 -0.34 14.06
CA GLU A 175 -1.31 0.60 13.67
C GLU A 175 -2.06 0.07 12.45
N ILE A 176 -1.34 -0.41 11.44
CA ILE A 176 -1.89 -1.05 10.25
C ILE A 176 -2.76 -2.25 10.64
N ASP A 177 -2.28 -3.14 11.51
CA ASP A 177 -3.06 -4.30 11.95
C ASP A 177 -4.33 -3.88 12.69
N ARG A 178 -4.23 -2.90 13.61
CA ARG A 178 -5.39 -2.36 14.33
C ARG A 178 -6.43 -1.78 13.37
N TRP A 179 -5.99 -0.99 12.41
CA TRP A 179 -6.88 -0.32 11.46
C TRP A 179 -7.50 -1.28 10.46
N LEU A 180 -6.77 -2.33 10.05
CA LEU A 180 -7.33 -3.40 9.24
C LEU A 180 -8.45 -4.15 9.97
N CYS A 181 -8.29 -4.47 11.26
CA CYS A 181 -9.38 -5.06 12.05
C CYS A 181 -10.59 -4.14 12.15
N PHE A 182 -10.37 -2.85 12.45
CA PHE A 182 -11.46 -1.87 12.52
C PHE A 182 -12.20 -1.70 11.18
N ILE A 183 -11.46 -1.70 10.06
CA ILE A 183 -12.04 -1.67 8.72
C ILE A 183 -12.86 -2.93 8.44
N GLU A 184 -12.34 -4.10 8.81
CA GLU A 184 -13.05 -5.36 8.65
C GLU A 184 -14.39 -5.33 9.39
N ASP A 185 -14.41 -4.88 10.65
CA ASP A 185 -15.62 -4.74 11.46
C ASP A 185 -16.70 -3.87 10.78
N ILE A 186 -16.31 -2.72 10.20
CA ILE A 186 -17.24 -1.85 9.48
C ILE A 186 -17.63 -2.45 8.12
N SER A 187 -16.72 -3.12 7.43
CA SER A 187 -16.99 -3.74 6.12
C SER A 187 -18.02 -4.88 6.17
N THR A 188 -18.24 -5.48 7.35
CA THR A 188 -19.26 -6.53 7.52
C THR A 188 -20.69 -6.02 7.34
N LYS A 189 -20.93 -4.71 7.36
CA LYS A 189 -22.24 -4.10 7.14
C LYS A 189 -22.60 -4.20 5.65
N GLN A 190 -23.69 -4.88 5.33
CA GLN A 190 -24.08 -5.23 3.96
C GLN A 190 -25.10 -4.27 3.33
N ASP A 191 -25.59 -3.30 4.10
CA ASP A 191 -26.64 -2.37 3.68
C ASP A 191 -26.33 -0.92 4.09
N SER A 192 -26.91 0.03 3.37
CA SER A 192 -26.70 1.48 3.55
C SER A 192 -27.04 1.94 4.96
N PHE A 193 -28.16 1.48 5.54
CA PHE A 193 -28.55 1.83 6.91
C PHE A 193 -27.49 1.44 7.94
N SER A 194 -27.07 0.17 7.91
CA SER A 194 -26.09 -0.36 8.85
C SER A 194 -24.73 0.31 8.68
N LEU A 195 -24.35 0.63 7.45
CA LEU A 195 -23.07 1.27 7.14
C LEU A 195 -23.05 2.75 7.55
N ILE A 196 -24.08 3.51 7.22
CA ILE A 196 -24.22 4.92 7.62
C ILE A 196 -24.25 5.06 9.13
N SER A 197 -25.02 4.21 9.82
CA SER A 197 -25.06 4.17 11.28
C SER A 197 -23.67 3.89 11.87
N ALA A 198 -22.97 2.88 11.32
CA ALA A 198 -21.62 2.55 11.78
C ALA A 198 -20.63 3.71 11.58
N PHE A 199 -20.71 4.44 10.45
CA PHE A 199 -19.87 5.62 10.22
C PHE A 199 -20.18 6.75 11.20
N TYR A 200 -21.46 7.01 11.44
CA TYR A 200 -21.89 8.02 12.40
C TYR A 200 -21.41 7.69 13.82
N ASP A 201 -21.69 6.48 14.29
CA ASP A 201 -21.35 6.01 15.64
C ASP A 201 -19.84 5.96 15.87
N ASN A 202 -19.05 5.69 14.83
CA ASN A 202 -17.59 5.59 14.92
C ASN A 202 -16.86 6.83 14.37
N SER A 203 -17.55 7.96 14.25
CA SER A 203 -17.01 9.20 13.64
C SER A 203 -15.63 9.60 14.16
N ALA A 204 -15.43 9.59 15.48
CA ALA A 204 -14.15 9.94 16.10
C ALA A 204 -13.02 8.96 15.72
N GLN A 205 -13.30 7.67 15.61
CA GLN A 205 -12.30 6.66 15.21
C GLN A 205 -12.00 6.77 13.71
N ILE A 206 -13.00 7.07 12.89
CA ILE A 206 -12.84 7.26 11.44
C ILE A 206 -11.99 8.48 11.12
N LEU A 207 -12.15 9.58 11.86
CA LEU A 207 -11.26 10.75 11.72
C LEU A 207 -9.82 10.42 12.12
N LYS A 208 -9.62 9.61 13.17
CA LYS A 208 -8.28 9.13 13.55
C LYS A 208 -7.68 8.22 12.48
N LEU A 209 -8.46 7.28 11.95
CA LEU A 209 -8.05 6.42 10.84
C LEU A 209 -7.61 7.27 9.64
N TYR A 210 -8.40 8.26 9.24
CA TYR A 210 -8.07 9.14 8.13
C TYR A 210 -6.77 9.93 8.33
N ALA A 211 -6.55 10.47 9.54
CA ALA A 211 -5.30 11.15 9.86
C ALA A 211 -4.09 10.19 9.78
N GLN A 212 -4.23 8.97 10.30
CA GLN A 212 -3.18 7.96 10.24
C GLN A 212 -2.93 7.46 8.83
N GLU A 213 -3.99 7.29 8.04
CA GLU A 213 -3.88 6.87 6.64
C GLU A 213 -3.11 7.88 5.82
N LYS A 214 -3.27 9.19 6.05
CA LYS A 214 -2.44 10.21 5.39
C LYS A 214 -0.95 10.05 5.68
N ASN A 215 -0.59 9.91 6.96
CA ASN A 215 0.80 9.76 7.38
C ASN A 215 1.43 8.49 6.80
N LEU A 216 0.71 7.37 6.90
CA LEU A 216 1.16 6.07 6.37
C LEU A 216 1.24 6.09 4.85
N SER A 217 0.23 6.65 4.17
CA SER A 217 0.22 6.78 2.73
C SER A 217 1.39 7.62 2.23
N GLU A 218 1.62 8.79 2.82
CA GLU A 218 2.77 9.63 2.49
C GLU A 218 4.10 8.90 2.71
N PHE A 219 4.27 8.25 3.86
CA PHE A 219 5.47 7.48 4.16
C PHE A 219 5.73 6.37 3.14
N TYR A 220 4.76 5.49 2.90
CA TYR A 220 4.95 4.31 2.05
C TYR A 220 4.96 4.62 0.56
N THR A 221 4.38 5.75 0.13
CA THR A 221 4.36 6.14 -1.29
C THR A 221 5.50 7.07 -1.67
N LYS A 222 5.92 7.99 -0.78
CA LYS A 222 6.95 8.99 -1.11
C LYS A 222 8.31 8.74 -0.46
N HIS A 223 8.35 8.13 0.72
CA HIS A 223 9.56 8.06 1.54
C HIS A 223 10.12 6.64 1.71
N HIS A 224 9.47 5.62 1.15
CA HIS A 224 9.86 4.21 1.31
C HIS A 224 11.31 3.92 0.86
N ASP A 225 11.71 4.41 -0.31
CA ASP A 225 13.05 4.19 -0.86
C ASP A 225 14.13 4.90 -0.04
N PHE A 226 13.84 6.13 0.39
CA PHE A 226 14.71 6.87 1.30
C PHE A 226 14.88 6.12 2.62
N TRP A 227 13.78 5.66 3.22
CA TRP A 227 13.84 4.94 4.50
C TRP A 227 14.62 3.63 4.39
N THR A 228 14.47 2.92 3.27
CA THR A 228 15.27 1.73 2.96
C THR A 228 16.75 2.06 2.88
N THR A 229 17.11 3.18 2.27
CA THR A 229 18.50 3.67 2.18
C THR A 229 19.03 4.07 3.56
N LEU A 230 18.22 4.77 4.35
CA LEU A 230 18.57 5.18 5.71
C LEU A 230 18.91 3.98 6.60
N ILE A 231 18.08 2.93 6.59
CA ILE A 231 18.34 1.70 7.36
C ILE A 231 19.69 1.10 6.98
N LYS A 232 19.96 0.92 5.68
CA LYS A 232 21.23 0.36 5.19
C LYS A 232 22.42 1.22 5.60
N SER A 233 22.31 2.53 5.43
CA SER A 233 23.42 3.44 5.77
C SER A 233 23.68 3.48 7.27
N VAL A 234 22.66 3.38 8.14
CA VAL A 234 22.89 3.26 9.58
C VAL A 234 23.59 1.93 9.94
N GLU A 235 23.27 0.83 9.25
CA GLU A 235 24.00 -0.43 9.41
C GLU A 235 25.46 -0.29 8.96
N GLU A 236 25.73 0.35 7.83
CA GLU A 236 27.10 0.63 7.33
C GLU A 236 27.90 1.52 8.29
N PHE A 237 27.29 2.61 8.77
CA PHE A 237 27.94 3.54 9.72
C PHE A 237 28.25 2.87 11.05
N SER A 238 27.52 1.81 11.41
CA SER A 238 27.74 1.07 12.65
C SER A 238 29.13 0.43 12.72
N GLU A 239 29.77 0.15 11.58
CA GLU A 239 31.16 -0.35 11.51
C GLU A 239 32.20 0.69 11.92
N ASN A 240 31.85 1.98 11.84
CA ASN A 240 32.74 3.11 12.10
C ASN A 240 32.40 3.86 13.41
N VAL A 241 31.57 3.27 14.28
CA VAL A 241 31.19 3.85 15.58
C VAL A 241 32.40 4.29 16.43
N PRO A 242 33.50 3.52 16.55
CA PRO A 242 34.66 3.96 17.31
C PRO A 242 35.28 5.26 16.81
N GLU A 243 35.26 5.50 15.50
CA GLU A 243 35.75 6.73 14.89
C GLU A 243 34.72 7.86 14.96
N LEU A 244 33.44 7.56 14.73
CA LEU A 244 32.34 8.52 14.89
C LEU A 244 32.34 9.12 16.31
N ASN A 245 32.56 8.30 17.33
CA ASN A 245 32.61 8.72 18.73
C ASN A 245 33.78 9.65 19.08
N LYS A 246 34.78 9.80 18.20
CA LYS A 246 35.87 10.78 18.40
C LYS A 246 35.40 12.21 18.11
N ASN A 247 34.30 12.37 17.39
CA ASN A 247 33.66 13.66 17.13
C ASN A 247 32.29 13.69 17.83
N ASN A 248 32.15 14.60 18.78
CA ASN A 248 30.91 14.72 19.57
C ASN A 248 29.68 15.05 18.72
N GLU A 249 29.82 15.86 17.67
CA GLU A 249 28.73 16.24 16.77
C GLU A 249 28.30 15.05 15.90
N ALA A 250 29.25 14.36 15.28
CA ALA A 250 28.96 13.19 14.44
C ALA A 250 28.34 12.04 15.24
N SER A 251 28.81 11.83 16.49
CA SER A 251 28.24 10.86 17.42
C SER A 251 26.79 11.21 17.79
N ALA A 252 26.52 12.48 18.13
CA ALA A 252 25.19 12.95 18.47
C ALA A 252 24.20 12.84 17.28
N ASP A 253 24.62 13.22 16.08
CA ASP A 253 23.82 13.11 14.86
C ASP A 253 23.49 11.64 14.53
N PHE A 254 24.47 10.74 14.68
CA PHE A 254 24.26 9.30 14.47
C PHE A 254 23.33 8.69 15.52
N ASP A 255 23.44 9.10 16.78
CA ASP A 255 22.51 8.69 17.84
C ASP A 255 21.09 9.18 17.57
N ARG A 256 20.94 10.42 17.08
CA ARG A 256 19.65 10.96 16.68
C ARG A 256 19.04 10.19 15.51
N LEU A 257 19.82 9.81 14.50
CA LEU A 257 19.34 8.93 13.41
C LEU A 257 18.81 7.59 13.93
N LYS A 258 19.52 6.95 14.85
CA LYS A 258 19.06 5.68 15.46
C LYS A 258 17.78 5.86 16.26
N GLN A 259 17.62 6.98 16.96
CA GLN A 259 16.37 7.32 17.66
C GLN A 259 15.20 7.48 16.70
N ILE A 260 15.40 8.20 15.60
CA ILE A 260 14.38 8.38 14.56
C ILE A 260 13.98 7.03 13.95
N LEU A 261 14.95 6.18 13.59
CA LEU A 261 14.70 4.83 13.05
C LEU A 261 13.96 3.91 14.02
N SER A 262 14.15 4.11 15.32
CA SER A 262 13.49 3.32 16.36
C SER A 262 12.12 3.87 16.76
N SER A 263 11.73 5.04 16.25
CA SER A 263 10.44 5.64 16.56
C SER A 263 9.29 4.86 15.90
N PRO A 264 8.21 4.55 16.63
CA PRO A 264 7.05 3.88 16.06
C PRO A 264 6.27 4.77 15.07
N ALA A 265 6.40 6.09 15.18
CA ALA A 265 5.73 7.10 14.36
C ALA A 265 6.72 8.22 13.97
N PRO A 266 7.60 7.98 12.98
CA PRO A 266 8.66 8.91 12.60
C PRO A 266 8.20 10.00 11.61
N TYR A 267 6.91 10.09 11.30
CA TYR A 267 6.38 10.85 10.16
C TYR A 267 6.82 12.33 10.12
N ASP A 268 6.78 13.02 11.26
CA ASP A 268 7.22 14.42 11.37
C ASP A 268 8.75 14.59 11.41
N MET A 269 9.50 13.50 11.64
CA MET A 269 10.96 13.48 11.75
C MET A 269 11.64 13.08 10.44
N ILE A 270 10.87 12.80 9.37
CA ILE A 270 11.44 12.37 8.08
C ILE A 270 12.38 13.44 7.51
N SER A 271 11.98 14.73 7.54
CA SER A 271 12.82 15.82 7.03
C SER A 271 14.15 15.92 7.79
N GLU A 272 14.10 15.79 9.12
CA GLU A 272 15.28 15.76 9.97
C GLU A 272 16.19 14.57 9.62
N ALA A 273 15.59 13.41 9.36
CA ALA A 273 16.33 12.21 8.97
C ALA A 273 17.11 12.39 7.66
N TYR A 274 16.56 13.11 6.67
CA TYR A 274 17.28 13.44 5.44
C TYR A 274 18.54 14.26 5.73
N GLU A 275 18.39 15.34 6.51
CA GLU A 275 19.50 16.23 6.85
C GLU A 275 20.60 15.52 7.64
N LEU A 276 20.20 14.73 8.64
CA LEU A 276 21.13 13.97 9.47
C LEU A 276 21.84 12.87 8.67
N LEU A 277 21.15 12.20 7.74
CA LEU A 277 21.76 11.17 6.91
C LEU A 277 22.91 11.75 6.08
N GLU A 278 22.70 12.92 5.47
CA GLU A 278 23.73 13.59 4.67
C GLU A 278 24.94 14.00 5.52
N LYS A 279 24.71 14.57 6.70
CA LYS A 279 25.79 14.96 7.63
C LYS A 279 26.62 13.77 8.08
N VAL A 280 25.96 12.71 8.56
CA VAL A 280 26.65 11.52 9.06
C VAL A 280 27.34 10.79 7.92
N ARG A 281 26.75 10.72 6.73
CA ARG A 281 27.37 10.15 5.53
C ARG A 281 28.67 10.88 5.17
N ALA A 282 28.64 12.21 5.09
CA ALA A 282 29.82 13.01 4.78
C ALA A 282 30.96 12.77 5.78
N PHE A 283 30.63 12.67 7.08
CA PHE A 283 31.64 12.37 8.10
C PHE A 283 32.16 10.93 7.99
N ASN A 284 31.27 9.97 7.75
CA ASN A 284 31.63 8.56 7.56
C ASN A 284 32.54 8.38 6.33
N ASP A 285 32.28 9.08 5.23
CA ASP A 285 33.11 9.02 4.02
C ASP A 285 34.54 9.51 4.29
N VAL A 286 34.69 10.53 5.14
CA VAL A 286 36.00 11.00 5.61
C VAL A 286 36.70 9.90 6.41
N ILE A 287 35.99 9.23 7.35
CA ILE A 287 36.55 8.10 8.11
C ILE A 287 37.01 6.97 7.19
N VAL A 288 36.16 6.56 6.23
CA VAL A 288 36.48 5.48 5.29
C VAL A 288 37.68 5.83 4.45
N LYS A 289 37.78 7.08 3.99
CA LYS A 289 38.95 7.57 3.25
C LYS A 289 40.21 7.51 4.11
N GLU A 290 40.17 8.01 5.35
CA GLU A 290 41.32 7.95 6.26
C GLU A 290 41.76 6.51 6.55
N LYS A 291 40.82 5.59 6.78
CA LYS A 291 41.13 4.16 6.99
C LYS A 291 41.78 3.56 5.74
N THR A 292 41.27 3.90 4.55
CA THR A 292 41.83 3.45 3.27
C THR A 292 43.24 4.00 3.04
N ASP A 293 43.48 5.27 3.34
CA ASP A 293 44.80 5.90 3.20
C ASP A 293 45.82 5.28 4.17
N ARG A 294 45.43 5.00 5.42
CA ARG A 294 46.29 4.29 6.39
C ARG A 294 46.62 2.88 5.90
N CYS A 295 45.61 2.12 5.48
CA CYS A 295 45.79 0.78 4.92
C CYS A 295 46.75 0.79 3.72
N ARG A 296 46.66 1.80 2.85
CA ARG A 296 47.60 1.97 1.74
C ARG A 296 49.02 2.23 2.21
N ILE A 297 49.22 3.08 3.22
CA ILE A 297 50.55 3.36 3.78
C ILE A 297 51.17 2.07 4.33
N ASP A 298 50.41 1.30 5.10
CA ASP A 298 50.87 0.04 5.70
C ASP A 298 51.20 -0.99 4.61
N ALA A 299 50.32 -1.17 3.62
CA ALA A 299 50.54 -2.05 2.48
C ALA A 299 51.77 -1.66 1.65
N LEU A 300 52.00 -0.36 1.42
CA LEU A 300 53.21 0.12 0.73
C LEU A 300 54.47 -0.16 1.54
N PHE A 301 54.41 -0.06 2.87
CA PHE A 301 55.51 -0.40 3.74
C PHE A 301 55.83 -1.90 3.67
N GLU A 302 54.82 -2.77 3.76
CA GLU A 302 54.97 -4.23 3.61
C GLU A 302 55.54 -4.60 2.23
N LEU A 303 55.03 -4.02 1.15
CA LEU A 303 55.55 -4.24 -0.21
C LEU A 303 57.00 -3.81 -0.34
N ASN A 304 57.41 -2.70 0.27
CA ASN A 304 58.81 -2.29 0.27
C ASN A 304 59.67 -3.34 1.00
N GLN A 305 59.21 -3.91 2.12
CA GLN A 305 59.92 -5.00 2.78
C GLN A 305 60.02 -6.26 1.90
N MET A 306 58.95 -6.64 1.20
CA MET A 306 58.97 -7.77 0.26
C MET A 306 59.95 -7.54 -0.89
N ILE A 307 60.00 -6.31 -1.43
CA ILE A 307 60.97 -5.92 -2.46
C ILE A 307 62.41 -6.03 -1.92
N GLU A 308 62.69 -5.55 -0.71
CA GLU A 308 64.03 -5.68 -0.11
C GLU A 308 64.40 -7.14 0.18
N LYS A 309 63.47 -7.95 0.69
CA LYS A 309 63.65 -9.41 0.86
C LYS A 309 64.00 -10.07 -0.47
N MET A 310 63.22 -9.78 -1.52
CA MET A 310 63.46 -10.28 -2.88
C MET A 310 64.84 -9.87 -3.41
N LYS A 311 65.24 -8.60 -3.24
CA LYS A 311 66.58 -8.13 -3.62
C LYS A 311 67.67 -8.90 -2.90
N SER A 312 67.59 -9.01 -1.58
CA SER A 312 68.59 -9.72 -0.78
C SER A 312 68.74 -11.19 -1.18
N PHE A 313 67.62 -11.84 -1.51
CA PHE A 313 67.61 -13.23 -1.97
C PHE A 313 68.27 -13.36 -3.35
N LEU A 314 67.93 -12.47 -4.29
CA LEU A 314 68.54 -12.42 -5.62
C LEU A 314 70.04 -12.14 -5.56
N ASP A 315 70.47 -11.25 -4.66
CA ASP A 315 71.87 -10.90 -4.44
C ASP A 315 72.65 -12.09 -3.89
N THR A 316 72.10 -12.79 -2.90
CA THR A 316 72.72 -13.98 -2.30
C THR A 316 72.94 -15.10 -3.32
N HIS A 317 72.06 -15.24 -4.31
CA HIS A 317 72.14 -16.27 -5.35
C HIS A 317 72.82 -15.79 -6.65
N ASN A 318 73.42 -14.59 -6.67
CA ASN A 318 74.03 -13.99 -7.86
C ASN A 318 73.12 -14.05 -9.11
N ALA A 319 71.83 -13.79 -8.92
CA ALA A 319 70.84 -13.91 -10.00
C ALA A 319 71.18 -12.99 -11.19
N GLY A 320 71.04 -13.52 -12.41
CA GLY A 320 71.26 -12.74 -13.63
C GLY A 320 70.34 -11.52 -13.75
N MET A 321 70.79 -10.49 -14.46
CA MET A 321 70.09 -9.20 -14.58
C MET A 321 68.64 -9.34 -15.08
N ASP A 322 68.37 -10.25 -16.01
CA ASP A 322 67.01 -10.46 -16.54
C ASP A 322 66.04 -11.01 -15.51
N LEU A 323 66.48 -11.98 -14.68
CA LEU A 323 65.66 -12.56 -13.62
C LEU A 323 65.38 -11.52 -12.53
N ARG A 324 66.41 -10.76 -12.14
CA ARG A 324 66.28 -9.67 -11.17
C ARG A 324 65.30 -8.61 -11.64
N ASN A 325 65.44 -8.15 -12.89
CA ASN A 325 64.56 -7.13 -13.45
C ASN A 325 63.11 -7.62 -13.52
N ARG A 326 62.88 -8.86 -13.96
CA ARG A 326 61.54 -9.44 -14.05
C ARG A 326 60.87 -9.54 -12.67
N ALA A 327 61.56 -10.13 -11.69
CA ALA A 327 61.00 -10.34 -10.35
C ALA A 327 60.68 -9.01 -9.64
N LEU A 328 61.59 -8.03 -9.70
CA LEU A 328 61.39 -6.74 -9.06
C LEU A 328 60.37 -5.86 -9.79
N TYR A 329 60.27 -5.98 -11.12
CA TYR A 329 59.28 -5.22 -11.89
C TYR A 329 57.85 -5.60 -11.52
N SER A 330 57.56 -6.90 -11.35
CA SER A 330 56.22 -7.36 -10.98
C SER A 330 55.78 -6.84 -9.61
N LEU A 331 56.65 -6.84 -8.60
CA LEU A 331 56.34 -6.25 -7.29
C LEU A 331 56.16 -4.72 -7.36
N ARG A 332 56.94 -4.03 -8.20
CA ARG A 332 56.77 -2.59 -8.45
C ARG A 332 55.43 -2.26 -9.11
N GLN A 333 54.94 -3.12 -10.02
CA GLN A 333 53.61 -2.93 -10.62
C GLN A 333 52.50 -3.07 -9.58
N ILE A 334 52.60 -4.03 -8.67
CA ILE A 334 51.65 -4.19 -7.57
C ILE A 334 51.67 -2.96 -6.66
N LYS A 335 52.85 -2.40 -6.37
CA LYS A 335 52.99 -1.13 -5.62
C LYS A 335 52.20 0.00 -6.27
N THR A 336 52.31 0.18 -7.59
CA THR A 336 51.53 1.20 -8.32
C THR A 336 50.02 0.91 -8.31
N ARG A 337 49.60 -0.37 -8.25
CA ARG A 337 48.18 -0.73 -8.07
C ARG A 337 47.68 -0.33 -6.69
N VAL A 338 48.45 -0.56 -5.61
CA VAL A 338 48.12 -0.10 -4.26
C VAL A 338 47.98 1.43 -4.20
N GLU A 339 48.87 2.17 -4.88
CA GLU A 339 48.79 3.63 -4.98
C GLU A 339 47.54 4.15 -5.72
N LYS A 340 46.79 3.28 -6.41
CA LYS A 340 45.57 3.64 -7.13
C LYS A 340 44.32 2.97 -6.53
N ALA A 341 44.47 2.14 -5.50
CA ALA A 341 43.35 1.47 -4.88
C ALA A 341 42.46 2.48 -4.13
N GLU A 342 41.15 2.39 -4.37
CA GLU A 342 40.13 3.28 -3.78
C GLU A 342 39.38 2.64 -2.60
N SER A 343 39.68 1.39 -2.26
CA SER A 343 39.05 0.67 -1.14
C SER A 343 40.03 -0.23 -0.41
N ILE A 344 39.78 -0.46 0.88
CA ILE A 344 40.56 -1.38 1.72
C ILE A 344 40.63 -2.78 1.10
N ASN A 345 39.51 -3.29 0.56
CA ASN A 345 39.50 -4.59 -0.10
C ASN A 345 40.44 -4.64 -1.33
N ALA A 346 40.45 -3.58 -2.15
CA ALA A 346 41.35 -3.51 -3.29
C ALA A 346 42.83 -3.44 -2.87
N VAL A 347 43.13 -2.75 -1.76
CA VAL A 347 44.47 -2.72 -1.17
C VAL A 347 44.89 -4.12 -0.71
N ASN A 348 44.04 -4.79 0.09
CA ASN A 348 44.31 -6.13 0.63
C ASN A 348 44.50 -7.17 -0.49
N LEU A 349 43.71 -7.11 -1.56
CA LEU A 349 43.90 -7.99 -2.73
C LEU A 349 45.28 -7.79 -3.37
N CYS A 350 45.77 -6.54 -3.48
CA CYS A 350 47.10 -6.28 -4.02
C CYS A 350 48.21 -6.82 -3.12
N VAL A 351 48.03 -6.74 -1.79
CA VAL A 351 49.00 -7.31 -0.84
C VAL A 351 49.05 -8.84 -0.98
N ASN A 352 47.89 -9.50 -1.00
CA ASN A 352 47.80 -10.95 -1.20
C ASN A 352 48.43 -11.40 -2.53
N ASP A 353 48.20 -10.65 -3.62
CA ASP A 353 48.83 -10.90 -4.91
C ASP A 353 50.37 -10.87 -4.81
N ALA A 354 50.92 -9.92 -4.04
CA ALA A 354 52.36 -9.77 -3.85
C ALA A 354 52.95 -10.88 -2.98
N GLU A 355 52.26 -11.28 -1.91
CA GLU A 355 52.66 -12.41 -1.06
C GLU A 355 52.73 -13.70 -1.88
N TYR A 356 51.65 -14.02 -2.60
CA TYR A 356 51.61 -15.20 -3.45
C TYR A 356 52.72 -15.19 -4.51
N MET A 357 53.01 -14.02 -5.09
CA MET A 357 54.08 -13.86 -6.07
C MET A 357 55.45 -14.10 -5.45
N LEU A 358 55.70 -13.55 -4.25
CA LEU A 358 56.95 -13.72 -3.53
C LEU A 358 57.16 -15.20 -3.18
N ASP A 359 56.14 -15.84 -2.60
CA ASP A 359 56.21 -17.26 -2.20
C ASP A 359 56.43 -18.17 -3.41
N THR A 360 55.66 -17.98 -4.48
CA THR A 360 55.83 -18.74 -5.73
C THR A 360 57.23 -18.58 -6.32
N PHE A 361 57.80 -17.37 -6.22
CA PHE A 361 59.15 -17.10 -6.70
C PHE A 361 60.19 -17.84 -5.84
N LEU A 362 60.08 -17.72 -4.51
CA LEU A 362 61.00 -18.38 -3.57
C LEU A 362 60.95 -19.91 -3.72
N GLU A 363 59.78 -20.50 -3.88
CA GLU A 363 59.64 -21.94 -4.13
C GLU A 363 60.31 -22.40 -5.43
N LYS A 364 60.17 -21.62 -6.51
CA LYS A 364 60.81 -21.94 -7.79
C LYS A 364 62.33 -21.87 -7.69
N MET A 365 62.85 -20.90 -6.95
CA MET A 365 64.28 -20.74 -6.76
C MET A 365 64.88 -21.78 -5.81
N ALA A 366 64.11 -22.30 -4.85
CA ALA A 366 64.55 -23.41 -3.98
C ALA A 366 64.62 -24.77 -4.70
N LYS A 367 63.99 -24.89 -5.88
CA LYS A 367 63.99 -26.11 -6.71
C LYS A 367 65.05 -26.08 -7.82
N LEU A 368 65.76 -24.95 -7.98
CA LEU A 368 66.90 -24.74 -8.88
C LEU A 368 68.19 -24.90 -8.09
#